data_AF-A0A382F3R7-F1
#
_entry.id   AF-A0A382F3R7-F1
#
_cell.length_a   1.000
_cell.length_b   1.000
_cell.length_c   1.000
_cell.angle_alpha   90.00
_cell.angle_beta   90.00
_cell.angle_gamma   90.00
#
_symmetry.space_group_name_H-M   'P 1'
#
loop_
_entity.id
_entity.type
_entity.pdbx_description
1 polymer ?
#
loop_
_entity_poly.entity_id
_entity_poly.type
_entity_poly.pdbx_seq_one_letter_code
_entity_poly.pdbx_strand_id
1 'polypeptide(L)' 'MTSDKTEKPWDGRFTAPTDEFVEQFTESVSYDKRLAHYDIAGSIAHAQMLAKTKIISKKEGD' A
#
# COMPACT_ATOMS: atom_id res chain seq x y z
N MET A 1 -6.63 -29.97 -3.39
CA MET A 1 -5.55 -29.04 -2.98
C MET A 1 -5.98 -27.65 -3.44
N THR A 2 -6.49 -26.84 -2.53
CA THR A 2 -6.87 -25.45 -2.82
C THR A 2 -5.60 -24.63 -2.88
N SER A 3 -5.24 -24.09 -4.06
CA SER A 3 -4.13 -23.14 -4.14
C SER A 3 -4.57 -21.85 -3.47
N ASP A 4 -3.99 -21.53 -2.32
CA ASP A 4 -4.00 -20.17 -1.78
C ASP A 4 -3.22 -19.28 -2.76
N LYS A 5 -3.92 -18.75 -3.76
CA LYS A 5 -3.44 -17.59 -4.50
C LYS A 5 -3.65 -16.41 -3.58
N THR A 6 -2.59 -15.95 -2.93
CA THR A 6 -2.57 -14.64 -2.29
C THR A 6 -2.83 -13.60 -3.37
N GLU A 7 -4.04 -13.03 -3.37
CA GLU A 7 -4.37 -11.87 -4.21
C GLU A 7 -3.37 -10.75 -3.94
N LYS A 8 -2.79 -10.19 -5.00
CA LYS A 8 -1.85 -9.09 -4.87
C LYS A 8 -2.62 -7.85 -4.42
N PRO A 9 -2.23 -7.17 -3.32
CA PRO A 9 -2.98 -6.01 -2.80
C PRO A 9 -3.10 -4.83 -3.78
N TRP A 10 -2.27 -4.80 -4.81
CA TRP A 10 -2.23 -3.79 -5.86
C TRP A 10 -2.74 -4.30 -7.21
N ASP A 11 -3.36 -5.49 -7.24
CA ASP A 11 -3.98 -5.98 -8.47
C ASP A 11 -5.11 -5.03 -8.88
N GLY A 12 -5.14 -4.71 -10.17
CA GLY A 12 -5.74 -3.48 -10.65
C GLY A 12 -7.02 -3.68 -11.46
N ARG A 13 -7.20 -2.76 -12.42
CA ARG A 13 -8.36 -2.69 -13.33
C ARG A 13 -8.42 -3.84 -14.35
N PHE A 14 -7.36 -4.62 -14.52
CA PHE A 14 -7.27 -5.66 -15.54
C PHE A 14 -7.63 -7.02 -14.96
N THR A 15 -8.37 -7.82 -15.72
CA THR A 15 -8.78 -9.18 -15.34
C THR A 15 -7.75 -10.24 -15.70
N ALA A 16 -6.81 -9.90 -16.59
CA ALA A 16 -5.69 -10.76 -16.96
C ALA A 16 -4.50 -10.51 -16.03
N PRO A 17 -3.73 -11.55 -15.68
CA PRO A 17 -2.54 -11.39 -14.86
C PRO A 17 -1.51 -10.50 -15.56
N THR A 18 -0.78 -9.71 -14.77
CA THR A 18 0.37 -8.96 -15.27
C THR A 18 1.44 -9.92 -15.77
N ASP A 19 2.07 -9.58 -16.89
CA ASP A 19 3.19 -10.35 -17.44
C ASP A 19 4.34 -10.43 -16.43
N GLU A 20 4.93 -11.61 -16.26
CA GLU A 20 5.95 -11.88 -15.24
C GLU A 20 7.20 -11.00 -15.42
N PHE A 21 7.60 -10.72 -16.67
CA PHE A 21 8.74 -9.85 -16.93
C PHE A 21 8.43 -8.41 -16.53
N VAL A 22 7.21 -7.93 -16.82
CA VAL A 22 6.78 -6.58 -16.41
C VAL A 22 6.70 -6.48 -14.89
N GLU A 23 6.24 -7.53 -14.21
CA GLU A 23 6.18 -7.58 -12.76
C GLU A 23 7.57 -7.51 -12.13
N GLN A 24 8.52 -8.35 -12.56
CA GLN A 24 9.90 -8.30 -12.07
C GLN A 24 10.58 -6.96 -12.40
N PHE A 25 10.32 -6.41 -13.59
CA PHE A 25 10.93 -5.13 -13.94
C PHE A 25 10.38 -3.95 -13.11
N THR A 26 9.12 -4.03 -12.65
CA THR A 26 8.47 -2.94 -11.90
C THR A 26 8.46 -3.15 -10.38
N GLU A 27 8.90 -4.32 -9.91
CA GLU A 27 8.96 -4.63 -8.49
C GLU A 27 9.94 -3.70 -7.78
N SER A 28 9.47 -3.02 -6.74
CA SER A 28 10.32 -2.14 -5.94
C SER A 28 10.51 -2.58 -4.48
N VAL A 29 9.66 -3.48 -4.00
CA VAL A 29 9.62 -3.88 -2.58
C VAL A 29 10.94 -4.50 -2.11
N SER A 30 11.64 -5.21 -3.00
CA SER A 30 12.93 -5.86 -2.72
C SER A 30 13.96 -4.88 -2.14
N TYR A 31 13.93 -3.62 -2.58
CA TYR A 31 14.81 -2.54 -2.12
C TYR A 31 14.10 -1.47 -1.27
N ASP A 32 12.84 -1.13 -1.56
CA ASP A 32 12.10 -0.04 -0.91
C ASP A 32 11.62 -0.38 0.50
N LYS A 33 11.61 -1.66 0.91
CA LYS A 33 11.24 -2.07 2.27
C LYS A 33 11.98 -1.30 3.39
N ARG A 34 13.18 -0.78 3.10
CA ARG A 34 13.95 0.08 4.02
C ARG A 34 13.24 1.40 4.35
N LEU A 35 12.31 1.83 3.50
CA LEU A 35 11.55 3.07 3.63
C LEU A 35 10.29 2.92 4.49
N ALA A 36 9.91 1.68 4.87
CA ALA A 36 8.67 1.41 5.59
C ALA A 36 8.50 2.25 6.86
N HIS A 37 9.57 2.49 7.61
CA HIS A 37 9.50 3.34 8.81
C HIS A 37 9.12 4.78 8.51
N TYR A 38 9.55 5.32 7.37
CA TYR A 38 9.20 6.68 6.94
C TYR A 38 7.78 6.74 6.41
N ASP A 39 7.32 5.70 5.71
CA ASP A 39 5.94 5.58 5.24
C ASP A 39 4.94 5.53 6.40
N ILE A 40 5.26 4.77 7.47
CA ILE A 40 4.46 4.74 8.70
C ILE A 40 4.42 6.13 9.37
N ALA A 41 5.58 6.78 9.53
CA ALA A 41 5.64 8.11 10.13
C ALA A 41 4.84 9.15 9.30
N GLY A 42 4.96 9.10 7.98
CA GLY A 42 4.20 9.94 7.06
C GLY A 42 2.69 9.68 7.13
N SER A 43 2.29 8.42 7.22
CA SER A 43 0.89 8.02 7.35
C SER A 43 0.26 8.52 8.65
N ILE A 44 0.96 8.42 9.79
CA ILE A 44 0.51 8.98 11.07
C ILE A 44 0.34 10.50 10.96
N ALA A 45 1.34 11.21 10.43
CA ALA A 45 1.27 12.66 10.26
C ALA A 45 0.12 13.06 9.33
N HIS A 46 -0.12 12.29 8.26
CA HIS A 46 -1.21 12.52 7.33
C HIS A 46 -2.58 12.32 8.02
N ALA A 47 -2.78 11.22 8.75
CA ALA A 47 -4.01 10.95 9.49
C ALA A 47 -4.32 12.05 10.52
N GLN A 48 -3.31 12.48 11.29
CA GLN A 48 -3.45 13.59 12.24
C GLN A 48 -3.83 14.91 11.54
N MET A 49 -3.24 15.18 10.37
CA MET A 49 -3.58 16.36 9.57
C MET A 49 -5.02 16.28 9.05
N LEU A 50 -5.47 15.12 8.56
CA LEU A 50 -6.85 14.91 8.11
C LEU A 50 -7.86 15.14 9.24
N ALA A 51 -7.54 14.69 10.46
CA ALA A 51 -8.34 14.95 11.64
C ALA A 51 -8.37 16.45 12.00
N LYS A 52 -7.23 17.14 11.92
CA LYS A 52 -7.12 18.59 12.18
C LYS A 52 -7.93 19.43 11.20
N THR A 53 -7.96 19.01 9.93
CA THR A 53 -8.74 19.67 8.86
C THR A 53 -10.21 19.21 8.82
N LYS A 54 -10.61 18.32 9.73
CA LYS A 54 -11.98 17.79 9.87
C LYS A 54 -12.47 16.98 8.67
N ILE A 55 -11.56 16.39 7.90
CA ILE A 55 -11.90 15.42 6.84
C ILE A 55 -12.29 14.09 7.47
N ILE A 56 -11.58 13.69 8.53
CA ILE A 56 -11.94 12.56 9.41
C ILE A 56 -12.17 13.06 10.83
N SER A 57 -12.82 12.24 11.66
CA SER A 57 -12.99 12.56 13.07
C SER A 57 -11.66 12.48 13.82
N LYS A 58 -11.57 13.16 14.96
CA LYS A 58 -10.38 13.09 15.81
C LYS A 58 -10.07 11.65 16.25
N LYS A 59 -11.11 10.86 16.56
CA LYS A 59 -10.97 9.46 16.95
C LYS A 59 -10.40 8.57 15.84
N GLU A 60 -10.60 8.94 14.57
CA GLU A 60 -10.05 8.19 13.43
C GLU A 60 -8.60 8.58 13.09
N GLY A 61 -8.14 9.76 13.55
CA GLY A 61 -6.77 10.23 13.34
C GLY A 61 -5.83 10.06 14.55
N ASP A 62 -6.35 9.56 15.67
CA ASP A 62 -5.61 9.22 16.90
C ASP A 62 -5.24 7.73 16.90
#